data_AF-T0G9Y2-F1
#
_entry.id   AF-T0G9Y2-F1
#
_cell.length_a   1.000
_cell.length_b   1.000
_cell.length_c   1.000
_cell.angle_alpha   90.00
_cell.angle_beta   90.00
_cell.angle_gamma   90.00
#
_symmetry.space_group_name_H-M   'P 1'
#
loop_
_entity.id
_entity.type
_entity.pdbx_description
1 polymer ?
#
loop_
_entity_poly.entity_id
_entity_poly.type
_entity_poly.pdbx_seq_one_letter_code
_entity_poly.pdbx_strand_id
1 'polypeptide(L)'
;MEKLAQFDDRWMAAFREKSGISDEAALGALRAELREIGARYRRIIETTPCDLKGSPFNKTLTQRADWLLANVINPAEKLIAAIAEQQRPWFSTWPYEHEFAELPDRGKLGADLHSLLAYSTRLTKNLRGEQHGDAATNQELRFYIFMEIYAAVRRHLPDLTPRQGVYVSVDKENTRSRVDPFPAAMRHIYAEITGRDEQLVRLIQMCVQDPNWHL
;
A
#
# COMPACT_ATOMS: atom_id res chain seq x y z
N MET A 1 -11.91 -11.81 -8.99
CA MET A 1 -11.21 -10.85 -8.11
C MET A 1 -12.28 -10.23 -7.23
N GLU A 2 -12.16 -10.32 -5.90
CA GLU A 2 -13.15 -9.75 -4.99
C GLU A 2 -13.17 -8.23 -5.15
N LYS A 3 -14.34 -7.65 -5.44
CA LYS A 3 -14.48 -6.20 -5.57
C LYS A 3 -14.51 -5.61 -4.17
N LEU A 4 -13.47 -4.88 -3.80
CA LEU A 4 -13.34 -4.23 -2.50
C LEU A 4 -13.74 -2.75 -2.60
N ALA A 5 -13.96 -2.11 -1.45
CA ALA A 5 -14.39 -0.71 -1.35
C ALA A 5 -15.71 -0.42 -2.11
N GLN A 6 -16.62 -1.38 -2.20
CA GLN A 6 -17.88 -1.19 -2.94
C GLN A 6 -18.93 -0.50 -2.08
N PHE A 7 -18.92 -0.79 -0.77
CA PHE A 7 -19.96 -0.36 0.17
C PHE A 7 -21.35 -0.62 -0.43
N ASP A 8 -21.58 -1.87 -0.85
CA ASP A 8 -22.83 -2.28 -1.52
C ASP A 8 -24.00 -2.38 -0.52
N ASP A 9 -25.20 -2.69 -1.00
CA ASP A 9 -26.39 -2.72 -0.14
C ASP A 9 -26.30 -3.83 0.92
N ARG A 10 -25.59 -4.92 0.61
CA ARG A 10 -25.34 -6.01 1.54
C ARG A 10 -24.38 -5.55 2.66
N TRP A 11 -23.31 -4.86 2.31
CA TRP A 11 -22.39 -4.26 3.26
C TRP A 11 -23.11 -3.23 4.14
N MET A 12 -23.94 -2.36 3.55
CA MET A 12 -24.73 -1.37 4.30
C MET A 12 -25.70 -2.04 5.29
N ALA A 13 -26.36 -3.12 4.91
CA ALA A 13 -27.23 -3.87 5.81
C ALA A 13 -26.46 -4.43 7.02
N ALA A 14 -25.29 -5.04 6.77
CA ALA A 14 -24.41 -5.55 7.83
C ALA A 14 -23.83 -4.44 8.72
N PHE A 15 -23.49 -3.29 8.12
CA PHE A 15 -23.01 -2.12 8.84
C PHE A 15 -24.10 -1.56 9.75
N ARG A 16 -25.34 -1.46 9.27
CA ARG A 16 -26.50 -1.02 10.06
C ARG A 16 -26.75 -1.92 11.26
N GLU A 17 -26.76 -3.24 11.04
CA GLU A 17 -26.95 -4.23 12.10
C GLU A 17 -25.89 -4.09 13.21
N LYS A 18 -24.63 -3.88 12.83
CA LYS A 18 -23.51 -3.76 13.78
C LYS A 18 -23.42 -2.41 14.49
N SER A 19 -23.81 -1.33 13.81
CA SER A 19 -23.68 0.03 14.34
C SER A 19 -24.91 0.48 15.13
N GLY A 20 -26.08 -0.14 14.90
CA GLY A 20 -27.34 0.22 15.57
C GLY A 20 -27.88 1.59 15.16
N ILE A 21 -27.44 2.13 14.02
CA ILE A 21 -27.78 3.48 13.55
C ILE A 21 -29.01 3.42 12.65
N SER A 22 -29.97 4.30 12.92
CA SER A 22 -31.26 4.37 12.19
C SER A 22 -31.39 5.58 11.25
N ASP A 23 -30.44 6.52 11.27
CA ASP A 23 -30.46 7.69 10.38
C ASP A 23 -30.01 7.32 8.95
N GLU A 24 -31.00 7.08 8.09
CA GLU A 24 -30.78 6.70 6.69
C GLU A 24 -30.10 7.79 5.85
N ALA A 25 -30.36 9.07 6.15
CA ALA A 25 -29.76 10.17 5.40
C ALA A 25 -28.27 10.28 5.73
N ALA A 26 -27.93 10.20 7.03
CA ALA A 26 -26.54 10.18 7.49
C ALA A 26 -25.77 8.95 6.98
N LEU A 27 -26.40 7.77 7.01
CA LEU A 27 -25.82 6.54 6.47
C LEU A 27 -25.60 6.62 4.95
N GLY A 28 -26.52 7.22 4.21
CA GLY A 28 -26.37 7.47 2.78
C GLY A 28 -25.21 8.43 2.45
N ALA A 29 -25.09 9.52 3.21
CA ALA A 29 -24.01 10.49 3.06
C ALA A 29 -22.64 9.87 3.40
N LEU A 30 -22.54 9.13 4.51
CA LEU A 30 -21.34 8.40 4.89
C LEU A 30 -20.95 7.40 3.79
N ARG A 31 -21.90 6.62 3.27
CA ARG A 31 -21.65 5.65 2.20
C ARG A 31 -21.05 6.30 0.95
N ALA A 32 -21.55 7.47 0.56
CA ALA A 32 -21.04 8.20 -0.59
C ALA A 32 -19.58 8.61 -0.38
N GLU A 33 -19.26 9.21 0.77
CA GLU A 33 -17.88 9.61 1.09
C GLU A 33 -16.94 8.41 1.22
N LEU A 34 -17.39 7.32 1.86
CA LEU A 34 -16.60 6.10 2.00
C LEU A 34 -16.25 5.48 0.65
N ARG A 35 -17.12 5.56 -0.35
CA ARG A 35 -16.80 5.12 -1.73
C ARG A 35 -15.66 5.92 -2.34
N GLU A 36 -15.63 7.24 -2.13
CA GLU A 36 -14.54 8.08 -2.61
C GLU A 36 -13.22 7.76 -1.90
N ILE A 37 -13.24 7.68 -0.57
CA ILE A 37 -12.09 7.30 0.26
C ILE A 37 -11.59 5.91 -0.17
N GLY A 38 -12.50 4.96 -0.30
CA GLY A 38 -12.20 3.59 -0.68
C GLY A 38 -11.59 3.47 -2.08
N ALA A 39 -12.16 4.15 -3.07
CA ALA A 39 -11.61 4.17 -4.43
C ALA A 39 -10.18 4.76 -4.46
N ARG A 40 -9.96 5.86 -3.74
CA ARG A 40 -8.64 6.51 -3.62
C ARG A 40 -7.61 5.58 -3.00
N TYR A 41 -7.91 5.01 -1.83
CA TYR A 41 -6.95 4.14 -1.14
C TYR A 41 -6.77 2.79 -1.83
N ARG A 42 -7.78 2.27 -2.55
CA ARG A 42 -7.59 1.06 -3.37
C ARG A 42 -6.59 1.28 -4.49
N ARG A 43 -6.65 2.41 -5.17
CA ARG A 43 -5.64 2.77 -6.18
C ARG A 43 -4.24 2.90 -5.59
N ILE A 44 -4.11 3.45 -4.37
CA ILE A 44 -2.83 3.53 -3.66
C ILE A 44 -2.32 2.12 -3.34
N ILE A 45 -3.18 1.25 -2.79
CA ILE A 45 -2.81 -0.14 -2.42
C ILE A 45 -2.37 -0.92 -3.67
N GLU A 46 -3.10 -0.83 -4.78
CA GLU A 46 -2.82 -1.53 -6.04
C GLU A 46 -1.48 -1.12 -6.69
N THR A 47 -0.96 0.06 -6.36
CA THR A 47 0.30 0.58 -6.93
C THR A 47 1.47 0.53 -5.95
N THR A 48 1.21 0.30 -4.66
CA THR A 48 2.21 0.42 -3.60
C THR A 48 2.56 -0.94 -3.00
N PRO A 49 3.85 -1.33 -2.96
CA PRO A 49 4.27 -2.53 -2.25
C PRO A 49 3.90 -2.46 -0.75
N CYS A 50 2.96 -3.30 -0.33
CA CYS A 50 2.46 -3.37 1.04
C CYS A 50 1.88 -4.74 1.34
N ASP A 51 1.52 -4.98 2.59
CA ASP A 51 0.94 -6.27 3.01
C ASP A 51 -0.60 -6.34 2.84
N LEU A 52 -1.25 -5.26 2.38
CA LEU A 52 -2.70 -5.19 2.20
C LEU A 52 -3.18 -5.99 0.97
N LYS A 53 -4.44 -6.43 1.00
CA LYS A 53 -5.02 -7.25 -0.06
C LYS A 53 -5.16 -6.44 -1.35
N GLY A 54 -4.67 -6.98 -2.46
CA GLY A 54 -4.68 -6.33 -3.78
C GLY A 54 -3.42 -5.52 -4.08
N SER A 55 -2.44 -5.49 -3.16
CA SER A 55 -1.14 -4.89 -3.44
C SER A 55 -0.35 -5.69 -4.49
N PRO A 56 0.58 -5.06 -5.24
CA PRO A 56 1.35 -5.75 -6.28
C PRO A 56 2.27 -6.82 -5.69
N PHE A 57 2.86 -6.55 -4.52
CA PHE A 57 3.65 -7.49 -3.72
C PHE A 57 3.93 -6.90 -2.34
N ASN A 58 4.33 -7.77 -1.41
CA ASN A 58 4.81 -7.38 -0.08
C ASN A 58 6.33 -7.60 0.00
N LYS A 59 7.12 -6.56 -0.27
CA LYS A 59 8.57 -6.57 -0.18
C LYS A 59 9.06 -5.32 0.55
N THR A 60 10.00 -5.51 1.46
CA THR A 60 10.66 -4.42 2.20
C THR A 60 11.50 -3.56 1.26
N LEU A 61 11.84 -2.32 1.66
CA LEU A 61 12.75 -1.47 0.91
C LEU A 61 14.10 -2.17 0.68
N THR A 62 14.60 -2.92 1.67
CA THR A 62 15.81 -3.76 1.53
C THR A 62 15.68 -4.79 0.42
N GLN A 63 14.60 -5.58 0.42
CA GLN A 63 14.39 -6.60 -0.61
C GLN A 63 14.26 -6.00 -2.01
N ARG A 64 13.65 -4.82 -2.11
CA ARG A 64 13.52 -4.07 -3.38
C ARG A 64 14.88 -3.54 -3.85
N ALA A 65 15.68 -2.99 -2.95
CA ALA A 65 17.03 -2.51 -3.25
C ALA A 65 17.95 -3.66 -3.68
N ASP A 66 17.88 -4.80 -3.01
CA ASP A 66 18.68 -5.99 -3.34
C ASP A 66 18.24 -6.60 -4.67
N TRP A 67 16.93 -6.58 -4.97
CA TRP A 67 16.42 -6.97 -6.28
C TRP A 67 16.98 -6.06 -7.39
N LEU A 68 16.98 -4.74 -7.19
CA LEU A 68 17.52 -3.78 -8.15
C LEU A 68 19.03 -3.96 -8.36
N LEU A 69 19.76 -4.22 -7.27
CA LEU A 69 21.19 -4.53 -7.31
C LEU A 69 21.47 -5.78 -8.15
N ALA A 70 20.78 -6.87 -7.85
CA ALA A 70 21.00 -8.17 -8.48
C ALA A 70 20.57 -8.22 -9.95
N ASN A 71 19.46 -7.55 -10.31
CA ASN A 71 18.84 -7.70 -11.63
C ASN A 71 19.12 -6.55 -12.59
N VAL A 72 19.62 -5.40 -12.12
CA VAL A 72 19.87 -4.23 -12.97
C VAL A 72 21.30 -3.73 -12.84
N ILE A 73 21.75 -3.42 -11.63
CA ILE A 73 23.08 -2.81 -11.40
C ILE A 73 24.19 -3.80 -11.77
N ASN A 74 24.24 -4.99 -11.14
CA ASN A 74 25.31 -5.95 -11.40
C ASN A 74 25.32 -6.43 -12.88
N PRO A 75 24.18 -6.69 -13.53
CA PRO A 75 24.15 -6.99 -14.96
C PRO A 75 24.64 -5.83 -15.84
N ALA A 76 24.28 -4.58 -15.52
CA ALA A 76 24.76 -3.42 -16.26
C ALA A 76 26.30 -3.27 -16.14
N GLU A 77 26.85 -3.43 -14.94
CA GLU A 77 28.31 -3.42 -14.72
C GLU A 77 29.02 -4.51 -15.53
N LYS A 78 28.48 -5.73 -15.52
CA LYS A 78 29.00 -6.84 -16.33
C LYS A 78 28.95 -6.54 -17.82
N LEU A 79 27.85 -5.96 -18.29
CA LEU A 79 27.68 -5.63 -19.71
C LEU A 79 28.65 -4.52 -20.13
N ILE A 80 28.80 -3.47 -19.32
CA ILE A 80 29.79 -2.40 -19.55
C ILE A 80 31.20 -2.99 -19.68
N ALA A 81 31.58 -3.90 -18.76
CA ALA A 81 32.87 -4.57 -18.83
C ALA A 81 33.01 -5.45 -20.08
N ALA A 82 31.94 -6.16 -20.48
CA ALA A 82 31.95 -7.04 -21.65
C ALA A 82 32.05 -6.28 -22.98
N ILE A 83 31.50 -5.06 -23.07
CA ILE A 83 31.57 -4.24 -24.30
C ILE A 83 32.76 -3.28 -24.33
N ALA A 84 33.61 -3.31 -23.30
CA ALA A 84 34.78 -2.45 -23.19
C ALA A 84 35.72 -2.63 -24.39
N GLU A 85 36.51 -1.60 -24.69
CA GLU A 85 37.39 -1.58 -25.86
C GLU A 85 38.36 -2.77 -25.91
N GLN A 86 38.86 -3.18 -24.75
CA GLN A 86 39.78 -4.30 -24.60
C GLN A 86 39.12 -5.66 -24.92
N GLN A 87 37.79 -5.75 -24.83
CA GLN A 87 37.03 -6.97 -25.10
C GLN A 87 36.48 -7.03 -26.54
N ARG A 88 36.70 -5.97 -27.35
CA ARG A 88 36.23 -5.93 -28.74
C ARG A 88 36.61 -7.13 -29.60
N PRO A 89 37.83 -7.73 -29.46
CA PRO A 89 38.21 -8.90 -30.25
C PRO A 89 37.27 -10.10 -30.12
N TRP A 90 36.58 -10.26 -28.99
CA TRP A 90 35.58 -11.33 -28.80
C TRP A 90 34.38 -11.22 -29.75
N PHE A 91 34.14 -10.03 -30.31
CA PHE A 91 33.01 -9.73 -31.20
C PHE A 91 33.47 -9.38 -32.61
N SER A 92 34.74 -9.60 -32.93
CA SER A 92 35.26 -9.40 -34.29
C SER A 92 34.87 -10.58 -35.17
N THR A 93 34.31 -10.30 -36.35
CA THR A 93 34.03 -11.34 -37.34
C THR A 93 35.24 -11.60 -38.22
N TRP A 94 35.36 -12.84 -38.73
CA TRP A 94 36.37 -13.21 -39.72
C TRP A 94 36.16 -12.44 -41.04
N PRO A 95 37.21 -12.23 -41.84
CA PRO A 95 37.21 -11.25 -42.94
C PRO A 95 36.48 -11.69 -44.21
N TYR A 96 35.59 -12.68 -44.14
CA TYR A 96 34.89 -13.17 -45.33
C TYR A 96 33.37 -13.08 -45.13
N GLU A 97 32.74 -12.30 -46.01
CA GLU A 97 31.39 -12.45 -46.57
C GLU A 97 30.33 -11.37 -46.30
N HIS A 98 30.42 -10.50 -45.30
CA HIS A 98 29.38 -9.48 -45.09
C HIS A 98 29.94 -8.06 -44.95
N GLU A 99 29.61 -7.19 -45.92
CA GLU A 99 29.60 -5.75 -45.70
C GLU A 99 28.55 -5.46 -44.61
N PHE A 100 28.99 -5.14 -43.40
CA PHE A 100 28.07 -4.70 -42.35
C PHE A 100 27.44 -3.38 -42.79
N ALA A 101 26.15 -3.40 -43.11
CA ALA A 101 25.41 -2.20 -43.51
C ALA A 101 25.49 -1.08 -42.44
N GLU A 102 25.59 -1.47 -41.16
CA GLU A 102 25.82 -0.56 -40.04
C GLU A 102 26.73 -1.22 -39.01
N LEU A 103 27.75 -0.48 -38.55
CA LEU A 103 28.50 -0.84 -37.35
C LEU A 103 27.68 -0.38 -36.13
N PRO A 104 27.55 -1.21 -35.08
CA PRO A 104 26.84 -0.81 -33.87
C PRO A 104 27.50 0.42 -33.25
N ASP A 105 26.70 1.42 -32.87
CA ASP A 105 27.16 2.59 -32.14
C ASP A 105 27.48 2.21 -30.69
N ARG A 106 28.72 1.72 -30.50
CA ARG A 106 29.22 1.26 -29.20
C ARG A 106 29.41 2.41 -28.22
N GLY A 107 29.65 3.63 -28.71
CA GLY A 107 29.77 4.83 -27.89
C GLY A 107 28.44 5.19 -27.24
N LYS A 108 27.38 5.22 -28.05
CA LYS A 108 26.02 5.42 -27.57
C LYS A 108 25.57 4.32 -26.61
N LEU A 109 25.79 3.04 -26.96
CA LEU A 109 25.45 1.92 -26.07
C LEU A 109 26.15 2.04 -24.71
N GLY A 110 27.44 2.38 -24.70
CA GLY A 110 28.18 2.63 -23.46
C GLY A 110 27.59 3.77 -22.63
N ALA A 111 27.26 4.89 -23.28
CA ALA A 111 26.63 6.04 -22.62
C ALA A 111 25.25 5.70 -22.03
N ASP A 112 24.42 4.96 -22.76
CA ASP A 112 23.10 4.52 -22.32
C ASP A 112 23.21 3.58 -21.09
N LEU A 113 24.16 2.64 -21.11
CA LEU A 113 24.41 1.74 -19.98
C LEU A 113 24.94 2.46 -18.74
N HIS A 114 25.85 3.42 -18.91
CA HIS A 114 26.31 4.25 -17.80
C HIS A 114 25.18 5.10 -17.21
N SER A 115 24.27 5.60 -18.06
CA SER A 115 23.09 6.35 -17.62
C SER A 115 22.14 5.46 -16.82
N LEU A 116 21.86 4.23 -17.29
CA LEU A 116 21.06 3.25 -16.56
C LEU A 116 21.69 2.90 -15.21
N LEU A 117 23.02 2.67 -15.18
CA LEU A 117 23.76 2.36 -13.96
C LEU A 117 23.68 3.51 -12.95
N ALA A 118 23.90 4.75 -13.40
CA ALA A 118 23.84 5.94 -12.55
C ALA A 118 22.44 6.16 -11.97
N TYR A 119 21.39 6.02 -12.80
CA TYR A 119 20.00 6.12 -12.35
C TYR A 119 19.67 5.03 -11.32
N SER A 120 19.97 3.77 -11.64
CA SER A 120 19.65 2.62 -10.78
C SER A 120 20.41 2.67 -9.45
N THR A 121 21.67 3.12 -9.46
CA THR A 121 22.47 3.31 -8.25
C THR A 121 21.86 4.39 -7.35
N ARG A 122 21.38 5.49 -7.94
CA ARG A 122 20.69 6.56 -7.20
C ARG A 122 19.39 6.05 -6.60
N LEU A 123 18.60 5.29 -7.36
CA LEU A 123 17.37 4.69 -6.88
C LEU A 123 17.64 3.72 -5.70
N THR A 124 18.67 2.89 -5.78
CA THR A 124 19.11 2.03 -4.67
C THR A 124 19.50 2.85 -3.44
N LYS A 125 20.22 3.97 -3.61
CA LYS A 125 20.57 4.86 -2.50
C LYS A 125 19.34 5.48 -1.85
N ASN A 126 18.35 5.90 -2.63
CA ASN A 126 17.10 6.44 -2.10
C ASN A 126 16.34 5.38 -1.28
N LEU A 127 16.16 4.18 -1.85
CA LEU A 127 15.51 3.07 -1.15
C LEU A 127 16.22 2.71 0.16
N ARG A 128 17.57 2.74 0.17
CA ARG A 128 18.37 2.46 1.37
C ARG A 128 18.36 3.61 2.37
N GLY A 129 18.31 4.86 1.91
CA GLY A 129 18.17 6.03 2.78
C GLY A 129 16.86 6.00 3.57
N GLU A 130 15.79 5.55 2.93
CA GLU A 130 14.46 5.39 3.53
C GLU A 130 14.34 4.16 4.46
N GLN A 131 15.36 3.28 4.55
CA GLN A 131 15.29 2.06 5.38
C GLN A 131 15.09 2.33 6.87
N HIS A 132 15.54 3.48 7.39
CA HIS A 132 15.26 3.86 8.78
C HIS A 132 13.75 3.99 9.06
N GLY A 133 12.92 4.15 8.02
CA GLY A 133 11.46 4.19 8.06
C GLY A 133 10.74 2.98 7.44
N ASP A 134 11.42 1.87 7.08
CA ASP A 134 10.80 0.74 6.36
C ASP A 134 9.65 0.05 7.13
N ALA A 135 9.69 0.13 8.47
CA ALA A 135 8.59 -0.30 9.33
C ALA A 135 7.40 0.69 9.37
N ALA A 136 7.64 1.95 8.97
CA ALA A 136 6.68 3.03 9.05
C ALA A 136 5.73 3.07 7.85
N THR A 137 6.15 2.77 6.62
CA THR A 137 5.29 2.98 5.43
C THR A 137 3.96 2.19 5.48
N ASN A 138 4.00 0.93 5.91
CA ASN A 138 2.76 0.16 6.11
C ASN A 138 1.93 0.72 7.28
N GLN A 139 2.57 1.08 8.40
CA GLN A 139 1.85 1.62 9.56
C GLN A 139 1.25 3.01 9.29
N GLU A 140 1.96 3.86 8.55
CA GLU A 140 1.52 5.17 8.08
C GLU A 140 0.35 5.04 7.12
N LEU A 141 0.42 4.14 6.13
CA LEU A 141 -0.71 3.91 5.24
C LEU A 141 -1.95 3.47 6.01
N ARG A 142 -1.80 2.51 6.94
CA ARG A 142 -2.89 2.08 7.83
C ARG A 142 -3.45 3.24 8.65
N PHE A 143 -2.56 4.07 9.19
CA PHE A 143 -2.89 5.25 9.97
C PHE A 143 -3.70 6.26 9.17
N TYR A 144 -3.26 6.63 7.96
CA TYR A 144 -3.96 7.57 7.08
C TYR A 144 -5.33 7.05 6.65
N ILE A 145 -5.43 5.77 6.29
CA ILE A 145 -6.72 5.14 5.96
C ILE A 145 -7.66 5.26 7.17
N PHE A 146 -7.19 4.90 8.35
CA PHE A 146 -8.00 4.97 9.56
C PHE A 146 -8.43 6.39 9.91
N MET A 147 -7.55 7.37 9.75
CA MET A 147 -7.82 8.80 9.97
C MET A 147 -8.95 9.32 9.10
N GLU A 148 -8.90 9.04 7.81
CA GLU A 148 -9.93 9.47 6.85
C GLU A 148 -11.28 8.81 7.14
N ILE A 149 -11.28 7.51 7.48
CA ILE A 149 -12.49 6.81 7.92
C ILE A 149 -13.05 7.48 9.18
N TYR A 150 -12.19 7.77 10.17
CA TYR A 150 -12.61 8.36 11.43
C TYR A 150 -13.22 9.74 11.23
N ALA A 151 -12.59 10.58 10.40
CA ALA A 151 -13.11 11.90 10.06
C ALA A 151 -14.48 11.83 9.36
N ALA A 152 -14.64 10.90 8.40
CA ALA A 152 -15.92 10.68 7.72
C ALA A 152 -17.01 10.22 8.70
N VAL A 153 -16.69 9.27 9.58
CA VAL A 153 -17.62 8.78 10.62
C VAL A 153 -18.00 9.90 11.57
N ARG A 154 -17.06 10.72 12.05
CA ARG A 154 -17.38 11.86 12.94
C ARG A 154 -18.24 12.93 12.27
N ARG A 155 -18.06 13.16 10.98
CA ARG A 155 -18.82 14.16 10.22
C ARG A 155 -20.27 13.75 10.00
N HIS A 156 -20.51 12.49 9.63
CA HIS A 156 -21.86 12.01 9.29
C HIS A 156 -22.57 11.34 10.46
N LEU A 157 -21.84 10.78 11.41
CA LEU A 157 -22.37 10.06 12.58
C LEU A 157 -21.76 10.61 13.88
N PRO A 158 -22.02 11.88 14.22
CA PRO A 158 -21.39 12.54 15.37
C PRO A 158 -21.69 11.87 16.72
N ASP A 159 -22.85 11.21 16.82
CA ASP A 159 -23.30 10.50 18.03
C ASP A 159 -22.61 9.14 18.21
N LEU A 160 -22.01 8.59 17.14
CA LEU A 160 -21.20 7.38 17.20
C LEU A 160 -19.85 7.72 17.84
N THR A 161 -19.84 7.79 19.16
CA THR A 161 -18.72 8.24 19.97
C THR A 161 -17.79 7.09 20.37
N PRO A 162 -16.45 7.28 20.30
CA PRO A 162 -15.51 6.30 20.84
C PRO A 162 -15.67 6.21 22.36
N ARG A 163 -15.95 5.02 22.91
CA ARG A 163 -16.05 4.81 24.35
C ARG A 163 -14.94 3.88 24.86
N GLN A 164 -14.42 4.16 26.05
CA GLN A 164 -13.66 3.14 26.79
C GLN A 164 -14.63 2.01 27.14
N GLY A 165 -14.26 0.77 26.79
CA GLY A 165 -15.22 -0.32 26.64
C GLY A 165 -16.02 -0.63 27.91
N VAL A 166 -17.34 -0.70 27.76
CA VAL A 166 -18.21 -1.44 28.69
C VAL A 166 -18.38 -2.85 28.12
N TYR A 167 -18.14 -3.86 28.94
CA TYR A 167 -18.38 -5.26 28.58
C TYR A 167 -19.88 -5.49 28.37
N VAL A 168 -20.28 -6.02 27.21
CA VAL A 168 -21.63 -6.56 27.01
C VAL A 168 -21.48 -8.06 26.78
N SER A 169 -22.06 -8.87 27.67
CA SER A 169 -22.12 -10.33 27.52
C SER A 169 -23.12 -10.68 26.41
N VAL A 170 -22.70 -11.46 25.43
CA VAL A 170 -23.61 -12.05 24.43
C VAL A 170 -23.90 -13.48 24.85
N ASP A 171 -25.14 -13.73 25.28
CA ASP A 171 -25.63 -15.04 25.67
C ASP A 171 -25.74 -15.95 24.44
N LYS A 172 -24.77 -16.86 24.31
CA LYS A 172 -24.97 -18.20 23.73
C LYS A 172 -23.82 -19.17 24.02
N GLU A 173 -22.60 -18.68 24.32
CA GLU A 173 -21.44 -19.57 24.56
C GLU A 173 -20.44 -19.05 25.63
N ASN A 174 -20.83 -18.12 26.51
CA ASN A 174 -19.93 -17.53 27.53
C ASN A 174 -18.67 -16.86 26.95
N THR A 175 -18.65 -16.58 25.64
CA THR A 175 -17.57 -15.85 24.97
C THR A 175 -17.81 -14.36 25.16
N ARG A 176 -17.10 -13.74 26.10
CA ARG A 176 -17.11 -12.28 26.28
C ARG A 176 -16.52 -11.60 25.05
N SER A 177 -17.37 -11.19 24.11
CA SER A 177 -16.95 -10.39 22.95
C SER A 177 -17.34 -8.93 23.16
N ARG A 178 -16.35 -8.05 23.09
CA ARG A 178 -16.53 -6.59 23.18
C ARG A 178 -17.09 -6.09 21.85
N VAL A 179 -18.40 -5.92 21.73
CA VAL A 179 -19.01 -5.31 20.54
C VAL A 179 -19.47 -3.90 20.90
N ASP A 180 -18.50 -3.01 21.04
CA ASP A 180 -18.78 -1.58 21.05
C ASP A 180 -19.08 -1.16 19.58
N PRO A 181 -20.21 -0.46 19.31
CA PRO A 181 -20.61 -0.10 17.95
C PRO A 181 -19.55 0.69 17.19
N PHE A 182 -18.79 1.54 17.87
CA PHE A 182 -17.78 2.38 17.21
C PHE A 182 -16.57 1.55 16.72
N PRO A 183 -15.87 0.75 17.57
CA PRO A 183 -14.84 -0.16 17.11
C PRO A 183 -15.31 -1.14 16.03
N ALA A 184 -16.53 -1.65 16.14
CA ALA A 184 -17.10 -2.56 15.13
C ALA A 184 -17.29 -1.87 13.78
N ALA A 185 -17.84 -0.65 13.77
CA ALA A 185 -18.02 0.17 12.57
C ALA A 185 -16.68 0.48 11.89
N MET A 186 -15.70 0.98 12.66
CA MET A 186 -14.38 1.33 12.14
C MET A 186 -13.68 0.12 11.49
N ARG A 187 -13.70 -1.04 12.16
CA ARG A 187 -13.12 -2.28 11.62
C ARG A 187 -13.83 -2.74 10.35
N HIS A 188 -15.16 -2.64 10.31
CA HIS A 188 -15.94 -3.08 9.15
C HIS A 188 -15.67 -2.22 7.91
N ILE A 189 -15.58 -0.90 8.08
CA ILE A 189 -15.21 0.03 7.00
C ILE A 189 -13.76 -0.21 6.57
N TYR A 190 -12.86 -0.32 7.53
CA TYR A 190 -11.44 -0.53 7.25
C TYR A 190 -11.20 -1.86 6.52
N ALA A 191 -11.89 -2.94 6.91
CA ALA A 191 -11.80 -4.23 6.24
C ALA A 191 -12.29 -4.16 4.79
N GLU A 192 -13.34 -3.38 4.52
CA GLU A 192 -13.83 -3.15 3.15
C GLU A 192 -12.78 -2.40 2.30
N ILE A 193 -12.05 -1.45 2.88
CA ILE A 193 -11.01 -0.63 2.20
C ILE A 193 -9.64 -1.29 2.13
N THR A 194 -9.29 -2.20 3.04
CA THR A 194 -7.96 -2.85 3.06
C THR A 194 -7.99 -4.33 2.68
N GLY A 195 -9.15 -4.97 2.81
CA GLY A 195 -9.35 -6.40 2.60
C GLY A 195 -8.75 -7.24 3.73
N ARG A 196 -8.45 -6.61 4.88
CA ARG A 196 -7.94 -7.25 6.09
C ARG A 196 -8.83 -6.93 7.28
N ASP A 197 -9.16 -7.97 8.04
CA ASP A 197 -9.82 -7.84 9.33
C ASP A 197 -8.77 -7.56 10.42
N GLU A 198 -8.43 -6.28 10.58
CA GLU A 198 -7.48 -5.82 11.60
C GLU A 198 -8.21 -5.34 12.86
N GLN A 199 -7.65 -5.64 14.04
CA GLN A 199 -8.27 -5.25 15.31
C GLN A 199 -8.20 -3.74 15.60
N LEU A 200 -7.24 -3.03 14.98
CA LEU A 200 -7.05 -1.57 15.08
C LEU A 200 -6.96 -1.04 16.52
N VAL A 201 -6.57 -1.89 17.50
CA VAL A 201 -6.66 -1.59 18.94
C VAL A 201 -5.95 -0.29 19.30
N ARG A 202 -4.71 -0.12 18.84
CA ARG A 202 -3.91 1.08 19.12
C ARG A 202 -4.54 2.34 18.53
N LEU A 203 -4.98 2.29 17.28
CA LEU A 203 -5.58 3.44 16.58
C LEU A 203 -6.92 3.84 17.22
N ILE A 204 -7.75 2.85 17.57
CA ILE A 204 -9.00 3.08 18.28
C ILE A 204 -8.74 3.65 19.69
N GLN A 205 -7.74 3.14 20.41
CA GLN A 205 -7.34 3.68 21.72
C GLN A 205 -6.91 5.14 21.62
N MET A 206 -6.18 5.53 20.57
CA MET A 206 -5.79 6.92 20.35
C MET A 206 -7.02 7.83 20.23
N CYS A 207 -8.04 7.47 19.45
CA CYS A 207 -9.28 8.26 19.36
C CYS A 207 -10.04 8.35 20.68
N VAL A 208 -10.00 7.29 21.48
CA VAL A 208 -10.69 7.21 22.77
C VAL A 208 -9.99 8.06 23.83
N GLN A 209 -8.66 8.13 23.79
CA GLN A 209 -7.85 8.91 24.74
C GLN A 209 -7.81 10.39 24.39
N ASP A 210 -7.84 10.73 23.10
CA ASP A 210 -7.90 12.10 22.61
C ASP A 210 -9.03 12.23 21.57
N PRO A 211 -10.23 12.65 21.98
CA PRO A 211 -11.36 12.85 21.07
C PRO A 211 -11.10 13.92 20.01
N ASN A 212 -10.18 14.84 20.27
CA ASN A 212 -9.79 15.96 19.41
C ASN A 212 -8.53 15.66 18.59
N TRP A 213 -8.02 14.42 18.60
CA TRP A 213 -6.75 14.03 17.95
C TRP A 213 -6.69 14.24 16.42
N HIS A 214 -7.79 14.69 15.82
CA HIS A 214 -7.99 14.95 14.40
C HIS A 214 -8.02 16.45 14.07
N LEU A 215 -7.75 17.31 15.05
CA LEU A 215 -7.53 18.76 14.91
C LEU A 215 -6.04 19.09 14.85
#